data_AF-R5CAY9-F1
#
_entry.id   AF-R5CAY9-F1
#
_cell.length_a   1.000
_cell.length_b   1.000
_cell.length_c   1.000
_cell.angle_alpha   90.00
_cell.angle_beta   90.00
_cell.angle_gamma   90.00
#
_symmetry.space_group_name_H-M   'P 1'
#
loop_
_entity.id
_entity.type
_entity.pdbx_description
1 polymer ?
#
loop_
_entity_poly.entity_id
_entity_poly.type
_entity_poly.pdbx_seq_one_letter_code
_entity_poly.pdbx_strand_id
1 'polypeptide(L)'
;MASYGDVLIAFGGRGLGTSTAKAYSQIYVSSDNGLTWHSDGSYYLPEGFTNGGSDVTAMTVDDDNHLWIICGGTGDVWRGRLNRLGWDEEQTSFTE
;
A
#
# COMPACT_ATOMS: atom_id res chain seq x y z
N MET A 1 1.78 -4.16 -6.53
CA MET A 1 0.36 -3.91 -6.27
C MET A 1 -0.14 -4.99 -5.35
N ALA A 2 -1.09 -4.68 -4.47
CA ALA A 2 -1.75 -5.65 -3.60
C ALA A 2 -3.25 -5.33 -3.51
N SER A 3 -4.07 -6.35 -3.27
CA SER A 3 -5.46 -6.15 -2.83
C SER A 3 -5.44 -5.78 -1.35
N TYR A 4 -6.25 -4.80 -0.96
CA TYR A 4 -6.29 -4.29 0.40
C TYR A 4 -7.69 -3.77 0.75
N GLY A 5 -8.45 -4.56 1.51
CA GLY A 5 -9.91 -4.40 1.59
C GLY A 5 -10.54 -4.51 0.19
N ASP A 6 -11.45 -3.60 -0.14
CA ASP A 6 -12.21 -3.62 -1.40
C ASP A 6 -11.50 -2.95 -2.59
N VAL A 7 -10.23 -2.58 -2.43
CA VAL A 7 -9.47 -1.83 -3.46
C VAL A 7 -8.15 -2.50 -3.79
N LEU A 8 -7.57 -2.11 -4.93
CA LEU A 8 -6.17 -2.36 -5.24
C LEU A 8 -5.33 -1.15 -4.84
N ILE A 9 -4.13 -1.40 -4.32
CA ILE A 9 -3.16 -0.36 -3.98
C ILE A 9 -1.82 -0.60 -4.67
N ALA A 10 -1.13 0.49 -5.00
CA ALA A 10 0.21 0.49 -5.59
C ALA A 10 1.01 1.69 -5.08
N PHE A 11 2.25 1.48 -4.61
CA PHE A 11 3.11 2.55 -4.07
C PHE A 11 4.06 3.15 -5.13
N GLY A 12 3.78 2.87 -6.41
CA GLY A 12 4.57 3.35 -7.55
C GLY A 12 5.98 2.75 -7.65
N GLY A 13 6.79 3.37 -8.50
CA GLY A 13 8.17 2.97 -8.78
C GLY A 13 8.78 3.93 -9.80
N ARG A 14 10.00 3.66 -10.26
CA ARG A 14 10.64 4.49 -11.28
C ARG A 14 9.83 4.48 -12.58
N GLY A 15 9.51 5.68 -13.08
CA GLY A 15 8.88 5.85 -14.37
C GLY A 15 9.75 5.28 -15.51
N LEU A 16 9.10 4.73 -16.53
CA LEU A 16 9.78 4.26 -17.74
C LEU A 16 9.64 5.29 -18.88
N GLY A 17 10.56 5.25 -19.83
CA GLY A 17 10.54 6.12 -21.02
C GLY A 17 10.69 7.60 -20.67
N THR A 18 9.78 8.43 -21.17
CA THR A 18 9.77 9.89 -20.96
C THR A 18 9.08 10.33 -19.67
N SER A 19 8.66 9.38 -18.82
CA SER A 19 8.01 9.71 -17.55
C SER A 19 8.97 10.46 -16.63
N THR A 20 8.51 11.62 -16.14
CA THR A 20 9.20 12.45 -15.16
C THR A 20 8.65 12.26 -13.73
N ALA A 21 7.76 11.28 -13.55
CA ALA A 21 7.14 11.01 -12.25
C ALA A 21 8.21 10.58 -11.23
N LYS A 22 8.18 11.22 -10.05
CA LYS A 22 9.06 10.85 -8.94
C LYS A 22 8.66 9.47 -8.43
N ALA A 23 9.61 8.53 -8.46
CA ALA A 23 9.45 7.20 -7.89
C ALA A 23 9.04 7.27 -6.41
N TYR A 24 8.16 6.36 -5.99
CA TYR A 24 7.74 6.22 -4.59
C TYR A 24 7.29 7.54 -3.94
N SER A 25 6.53 8.36 -4.68
CA SER A 25 6.06 9.66 -4.20
C SER A 25 4.74 9.59 -3.45
N GLN A 26 3.93 8.55 -3.70
CA GLN A 26 2.62 8.35 -3.09
C GLN A 26 2.13 6.91 -3.28
N ILE A 27 1.08 6.56 -2.54
CA ILE A 27 0.30 5.34 -2.75
C ILE A 27 -0.92 5.69 -3.58
N TYR A 28 -1.14 4.93 -4.65
CA TYR A 28 -2.28 5.02 -5.55
C TYR A 28 -3.28 3.93 -5.23
N VAL A 29 -4.56 4.27 -5.40
CA VAL A 29 -5.71 3.41 -5.16
C VAL A 29 -6.47 3.24 -6.47
N SER A 30 -6.97 2.03 -6.68
CA SER A 30 -7.94 1.71 -7.72
C SER A 30 -9.14 0.99 -7.11
N SER A 31 -10.32 1.55 -7.30
CA SER A 31 -11.61 0.96 -6.93
C SER A 31 -12.31 0.25 -8.09
N ASP A 32 -11.71 0.28 -9.29
CA ASP A 32 -12.28 -0.21 -10.53
C ASP A 32 -11.42 -1.33 -11.17
N ASN A 33 -10.86 -2.17 -10.31
CA ASN A 33 -10.05 -3.34 -10.69
C ASN A 33 -8.81 -3.01 -11.55
N GLY A 34 -8.20 -1.86 -11.31
CA GLY A 34 -6.92 -1.44 -11.90
C GLY A 34 -7.04 -0.63 -13.18
N LEU A 35 -8.26 -0.20 -13.57
CA LEU A 35 -8.47 0.64 -14.76
C LEU A 35 -8.00 2.07 -14.52
N THR A 36 -8.34 2.66 -13.37
CA THR A 36 -7.92 4.01 -12.99
C THR A 36 -7.20 4.02 -11.63
N TRP A 37 -6.28 4.97 -11.48
CA TRP A 37 -5.38 5.05 -10.33
C TRP A 37 -5.28 6.49 -9.83
N HIS A 38 -5.61 6.70 -8.57
CA HIS A 38 -5.66 8.02 -7.96
C HIS A 38 -5.08 8.02 -6.55
N SER A 39 -4.60 9.17 -6.10
CA SER A 39 -4.36 9.42 -4.67
C SER A 39 -5.64 9.96 -4.05
N ASP A 40 -6.17 9.30 -3.02
CA ASP A 40 -7.39 9.72 -2.31
C ASP A 40 -7.12 10.34 -0.93
N GLY A 41 -5.86 10.38 -0.51
CA GLY A 41 -5.44 10.87 0.81
C GLY A 41 -5.61 9.86 1.95
N SER A 42 -6.07 8.64 1.68
CA SER A 42 -6.22 7.61 2.71
C SER A 42 -4.88 6.93 3.06
N TYR A 43 -3.88 7.04 2.19
CA TYR A 43 -2.62 6.32 2.27
C TYR A 43 -1.42 7.26 2.18
N TYR A 44 -0.47 7.07 3.08
CA TYR A 44 0.75 7.86 3.15
C TYR A 44 1.96 6.94 3.24
N LEU A 45 3.04 7.32 2.57
CA LEU A 45 4.33 6.69 2.79
C LEU A 45 4.89 7.16 4.15
N PRO A 46 5.65 6.31 4.86
CA PRO A 46 6.35 6.70 6.08
C PRO A 46 7.25 7.91 5.86
N GLU A 47 7.38 8.76 6.88
CA GLU A 47 8.33 9.88 6.83
C GLU A 47 9.75 9.36 6.59
N GLY A 48 10.48 9.98 5.66
CA GLY A 48 11.84 9.57 5.31
C GLY A 48 11.92 8.32 4.41
N PHE A 49 10.81 7.80 3.88
CA PHE A 49 10.82 6.62 3.01
C PHE A 49 11.80 6.77 1.83
N THR A 50 12.62 5.75 1.62
CA THR A 50 13.54 5.62 0.48
C THR A 50 13.81 4.14 0.18
N ASN A 51 14.06 3.81 -1.10
CA ASN A 51 14.58 2.50 -1.52
C ASN A 51 16.04 2.60 -2.01
N GLY A 52 16.78 3.64 -1.59
CA GLY A 52 18.20 3.81 -1.95
C GLY A 52 18.44 3.97 -3.45
N GLY A 53 17.44 4.40 -4.22
CA GLY A 53 17.52 4.50 -5.69
C GLY A 53 17.35 3.18 -6.44
N SER A 54 17.11 2.06 -5.75
CA SER A 54 16.81 0.77 -6.37
C SER A 54 15.37 0.71 -6.89
N ASP A 55 15.14 -0.09 -7.92
CA ASP A 55 13.81 -0.45 -8.42
C ASP A 55 13.29 -1.77 -7.81
N VAL A 56 14.12 -2.47 -7.04
CA VAL A 56 13.76 -3.74 -6.42
C VAL A 56 12.92 -3.46 -5.18
N THR A 57 11.62 -3.73 -5.27
CA THR A 57 10.68 -3.61 -4.16
C THR A 57 9.60 -4.68 -4.23
N ALA A 58 8.97 -4.96 -3.09
CA ALA A 58 7.79 -5.79 -3.01
C ALA A 58 6.75 -5.17 -2.05
N MET A 59 5.49 -5.54 -2.24
CA MET A 59 4.41 -5.15 -1.34
C MET A 59 3.41 -6.28 -1.23
N THR A 60 2.97 -6.57 -0.01
CA THR A 60 2.00 -7.62 0.30
C THR A 60 1.12 -7.21 1.45
N VAL A 61 0.01 -7.92 1.60
CA VAL A 61 -0.92 -7.80 2.73
C VAL A 61 -0.98 -9.16 3.42
N ASP A 62 -0.93 -9.18 4.75
CA ASP A 62 -1.11 -10.40 5.54
C ASP A 62 -2.57 -10.60 5.98
N ASP A 63 -2.84 -11.74 6.61
CA ASP A 63 -4.19 -12.11 7.04
C ASP A 63 -4.77 -11.19 8.14
N ASP A 64 -3.91 -10.43 8.83
CA ASP A 64 -4.31 -9.43 9.85
C ASP A 64 -4.49 -8.01 9.27
N ASN A 65 -4.55 -7.92 7.93
CA ASN A 65 -4.63 -6.69 7.15
C ASN A 65 -3.45 -5.73 7.38
N HIS A 66 -2.25 -6.21 7.71
CA HIS A 66 -1.08 -5.34 7.64
C HIS A 66 -0.58 -5.24 6.21
N LEU A 67 -0.41 -4.00 5.75
CA LEU A 67 0.30 -3.68 4.54
C LEU A 67 1.81 -3.66 4.82
N TRP A 68 2.55 -4.46 4.07
CA TRP A 68 4.00 -4.56 4.14
C TRP A 68 4.65 -4.01 2.87
N ILE A 69 5.68 -3.17 3.02
CA ILE A 69 6.53 -2.68 1.93
C ILE A 69 7.97 -3.13 2.21
N ILE A 70 8.57 -3.81 1.26
CA ILE A 70 9.94 -4.35 1.35
C ILE A 70 10.83 -3.60 0.35
N CYS A 71 11.87 -2.95 0.86
CA CYS A 71 12.83 -2.16 0.10
C CYS A 71 14.10 -2.97 -0.19
N GLY A 72 14.25 -3.49 -1.41
CA GLY A 72 15.42 -4.28 -1.78
C GLY A 72 16.72 -3.46 -1.88
N GLY A 73 16.64 -2.14 -2.00
CA GLY A 73 17.81 -1.27 -2.07
C GLY A 73 18.41 -0.88 -0.71
N THR A 74 17.58 -0.77 0.33
CA THR A 74 18.05 -0.41 1.68
C THR A 74 18.02 -1.59 2.66
N GLY A 75 17.17 -2.59 2.39
CA GLY A 75 16.85 -3.66 3.34
C GLY A 75 15.76 -3.27 4.34
N ASP A 76 15.23 -2.04 4.29
CA ASP A 76 14.16 -1.60 5.18
C ASP A 76 12.85 -2.33 4.88
N VAL A 77 12.10 -2.60 5.94
CA VAL A 77 10.76 -3.17 5.86
C VAL A 77 9.80 -2.29 6.65
N TRP A 78 8.76 -1.83 5.98
CA TRP A 78 7.73 -0.98 6.57
C TRP A 78 6.42 -1.76 6.72
N ARG A 79 5.74 -1.53 7.85
CA ARG A 79 4.44 -2.12 8.16
C ARG A 79 3.46 -1.02 8.55
N GLY A 80 2.24 -1.07 8.00
CA GLY A 80 1.14 -0.19 8.39
C GLY A 80 -0.21 -0.89 8.24
N ARG A 81 -1.26 -0.29 8.81
CA ARG A 81 -2.64 -0.76 8.67
C ARG A 81 -3.60 0.43 8.74
N LEU A 82 -4.71 0.39 8.00
CA LEU A 82 -5.78 1.36 8.17
C LEU A 82 -6.59 0.99 9.40
N ASN A 83 -6.90 1.97 10.26
CA ASN A 83 -7.66 1.72 11.48
C ASN A 83 -8.95 0.92 11.23
N ARG A 84 -9.69 1.22 10.14
CA ARG A 84 -10.93 0.52 9.80
C ARG A 84 -10.77 -0.99 9.56
N LEU A 85 -9.58 -1.44 9.16
CA LEU A 85 -9.27 -2.85 8.84
C LEU A 85 -8.70 -3.60 10.04
N GLY A 86 -8.60 -2.93 11.19
CA GLY A 86 -8.06 -3.50 12.42
C GLY A 86 -9.08 -3.82 13.49
N TRP A 87 -10.35 -3.58 13.22
CA TRP A 87 -11.44 -3.91 14.12
C TRP A 87 -11.93 -5.32 13.80
N ASP A 88 -12.07 -6.15 14.83
CA ASP A 88 -12.80 -7.40 14.71
C ASP A 88 -14.30 -7.10 14.61
N GLU A 89 -15.03 -7.89 13.82
CA GLU A 89 -16.49 -7.88 13.85
C GLU A 89 -16.94 -8.52 15.17
N GLU A 90 -17.17 -7.70 16.20
CA GLU A 90 -17.65 -8.22 17.47
C GLU A 90 -19.06 -8.83 17.32
N GLN A 91 -19.33 -9.87 18.11
CA GLN A 91 -20.64 -10.48 18.18
C GLN A 91 -21.67 -9.44 18.66
N THR A 92 -22.58 -9.04 17.77
CA THR A 92 -23.63 -8.04 18.06
C THR A 92 -24.96 -8.66 18.46
N SER A 93 -25.11 -9.98 18.39
CA SER A 93 -26.32 -10.70 18.76
C SER A 93 -26.02 -11.89 19.66
N PHE A 94 -26.82 -12.03 20.72
CA PHE A 94 -26.80 -13.17 21.63
C PHE A 94 -28.15 -13.87 21.51
N THR A 95 -28.13 -15.18 21.29
CA THR A 95 -29.34 -16.03 21.32
C THR A 95 -29.32 -16.88 22.58
N GLU A 96 -30.50 -17.01 23.21
CA GLU A 96 -30.74 -17.84 24.41
C GLU A 96 -30.63 -19.34 24.12
#